data_AF-A0A7S4VDJ4-F1
#
_entry.id   AF-A0A7S4VDJ4-F1
#
_cell.length_a   1.000
_cell.length_b   1.000
_cell.length_c   1.000
_cell.angle_alpha   90.00
_cell.angle_beta   90.00
_cell.angle_gamma   90.00
#
_symmetry.space_group_name_H-M   'P 1'
#
loop_
_entity.id
_entity.type
_entity.pdbx_description
1 polymer ?
#
loop_
_entity_poly.entity_id
_entity_poly.type
_entity_poly.pdbx_seq_one_letter_code
_entity_poly.pdbx_strand_id
1 'polypeptide(L)'
;MAALASAAFLLLLQAPAAVRVDTLLGEESTGDCGPEVAAPPSGEPLREYFDSARVRYGILKSADGDGDGPVDPATCTKRDVCLLMRQLDMDFYARARKGLLTDSEVDAPPTLSWHEAGRCEDMSRGYREAPVTDTDKCQEEARKQGAEDKMRVVWKQSLPSGCFVEKSAGKTTAYMNARKTNASAGTSYGEGRMPQKVVQLCAMNRSLSEGAAAYYSPYKLKPSMEGREAASTSCSFGMMAYLSQLRETMSPCAKILTYRPDPRFPSASDALEAAERLETQGEAGAAAAVRRHAETVRQKGVLVDTIANRWCPDTWTEAKATAGASCKAPRVMAWTEEGKRMAELRAKQGGGNRGGGRKGSADGLGFGGPGSADLLSGLDALLAGEDALAVGLRGSGDATDGSDSREKPVKIALNDASCEALGDETLASRLGGGPDAHPSFWKK
;
A
#
# COMPACT_ATOMS: atom_id res chain seq x y z
N MET A 1 -23.67 14.69 80.75
CA MET A 1 -22.97 15.99 80.85
C MET A 1 -21.88 15.95 79.80
N ALA A 2 -22.13 16.48 78.61
CA ALA A 2 -21.83 17.86 78.21
C ALA A 2 -20.30 18.12 78.24
N ALA A 3 -19.62 18.64 77.24
CA ALA A 3 -19.92 19.04 75.86
C ALA A 3 -18.57 19.48 75.23
N LEU A 4 -18.49 19.52 73.89
CA LEU A 4 -17.68 20.47 73.08
C LEU A 4 -16.14 20.36 73.19
N ALA A 5 -15.27 20.63 72.22
CA ALA A 5 -15.23 21.06 70.82
C ALA A 5 -13.76 20.73 70.38
N SER A 6 -13.25 20.78 69.16
CA SER A 6 -13.57 21.54 67.97
C SER A 6 -12.78 20.89 66.82
N ALA A 7 -13.42 20.76 65.66
CA ALA A 7 -12.80 20.31 64.43
C ALA A 7 -12.19 21.51 63.69
N ALA A 8 -10.98 21.35 63.16
CA ALA A 8 -10.42 22.15 62.08
C ALA A 8 -9.42 21.30 61.29
N PHE A 9 -9.94 20.44 60.41
CA PHE A 9 -9.12 19.73 59.43
C PHE A 9 -9.19 20.51 58.11
N LEU A 10 -8.08 21.13 57.75
CA LEU A 10 -7.84 21.77 56.47
C LEU A 10 -7.90 20.71 55.36
N LEU A 11 -9.02 20.66 54.64
CA LEU A 11 -9.15 19.94 53.37
C LEU A 11 -8.44 20.76 52.27
N LEU A 12 -7.20 20.40 51.99
CA LEU A 12 -6.52 20.73 50.73
C LEU A 12 -7.20 19.91 49.62
N LEU A 13 -8.18 20.52 48.96
CA LEU A 13 -8.69 20.11 47.66
C LEU A 13 -7.56 20.26 46.63
N GLN A 14 -6.82 19.19 46.39
CA GLN A 14 -6.05 19.05 45.14
C GLN A 14 -7.05 18.76 44.02
N ALA A 15 -7.30 19.78 43.20
CA ALA A 15 -7.98 19.63 41.93
C ALA A 15 -7.21 18.63 41.05
N PRO A 16 -7.87 17.65 40.41
CA PRO A 16 -7.22 16.89 39.36
C PRO A 16 -6.86 17.86 38.24
N ALA A 17 -5.58 17.86 37.84
CA ALA A 17 -5.11 18.57 36.68
C ALA A 17 -6.03 18.23 35.50
N ALA A 18 -6.70 19.25 34.98
CA ALA A 18 -7.49 19.16 33.77
C ALA A 18 -6.57 18.67 32.65
N VAL A 19 -6.66 17.38 32.32
CA VAL A 19 -6.22 16.86 31.04
C VAL A 19 -6.99 17.65 30.01
N ARG A 20 -6.30 18.55 29.30
CA ARG A 20 -6.78 19.11 28.05
C ARG A 20 -6.92 17.93 27.09
N VAL A 21 -8.08 17.32 27.12
CA VAL A 21 -8.63 16.63 25.97
C VAL A 21 -8.84 17.75 24.96
N ASP A 22 -7.90 17.88 24.03
CA ASP A 22 -8.15 18.63 22.81
C ASP A 22 -9.24 17.87 22.06
N THR A 23 -10.49 18.19 22.43
CA THR A 23 -11.68 17.90 21.67
C THR A 23 -11.61 18.76 20.41
N LEU A 24 -10.72 18.40 19.49
CA LEU A 24 -10.76 18.89 18.13
C LEU A 24 -11.95 18.22 17.45
N LEU A 25 -13.09 18.88 17.62
CA LEU A 25 -14.13 19.06 16.62
C LEU A 25 -14.29 17.86 15.69
N GLY A 26 -15.15 16.93 16.11
CA GLY A 26 -15.88 16.11 15.16
C GLY A 26 -16.69 17.01 14.24
N GLU A 27 -16.11 17.37 13.09
CA GLU A 27 -16.88 17.23 11.86
C GLU A 27 -17.33 15.77 11.82
N GLU A 28 -18.63 15.54 11.58
CA GLU A 28 -19.09 14.26 11.07
C GLU A 28 -18.29 13.98 9.80
N SER A 29 -17.14 13.33 9.93
CA SER A 29 -16.43 12.84 8.77
C SER A 29 -17.40 11.84 8.16
N THR A 30 -17.79 12.11 6.92
CA THR A 30 -18.29 11.08 6.02
C THR A 30 -17.47 9.83 6.28
N GLY A 31 -18.10 8.65 6.36
CA GLY A 31 -17.46 7.38 6.77
C GLY A 31 -16.31 6.87 5.88
N ASP A 32 -15.61 7.77 5.21
CA ASP A 32 -14.39 7.63 4.44
C ASP A 32 -13.19 7.43 5.36
N CYS A 33 -12.21 6.68 4.88
CA CYS A 33 -11.00 6.38 5.65
C CYS A 33 -10.07 7.59 5.74
N GLY A 34 -9.43 7.76 6.90
CA GLY A 34 -8.29 8.66 7.04
C GLY A 34 -6.99 8.05 6.51
N PRO A 35 -5.85 8.74 6.66
CA PRO A 35 -4.54 8.26 6.20
C PRO A 35 -4.05 7.00 6.93
N GLU A 36 -4.60 6.71 8.11
CA GLU A 36 -4.26 5.55 8.96
C GLU A 36 -4.57 4.18 8.34
N VAL A 37 -5.34 4.11 7.25
CA VAL A 37 -5.53 2.85 6.51
C VAL A 37 -4.46 2.60 5.46
N ALA A 38 -3.66 3.62 5.13
CA ALA A 38 -2.64 3.55 4.10
C ALA A 38 -1.24 3.41 4.68
N ALA A 39 -0.97 3.99 5.85
CA ALA A 39 0.34 3.93 6.49
C ALA A 39 0.24 4.02 8.02
N PRO A 40 1.26 3.52 8.75
CA PRO A 40 1.37 3.72 10.18
C PRO A 40 1.38 5.21 10.57
N PRO A 41 0.86 5.57 11.75
CA PRO A 41 1.04 6.90 12.30
C PRO A 41 2.53 7.20 12.51
N SER A 42 2.95 8.44 12.32
CA SER A 42 4.32 8.92 12.58
C SER A 42 5.48 8.35 11.73
N GLY A 43 5.19 7.63 10.65
CA GLY A 43 6.24 7.12 9.75
C GLY A 43 7.08 5.99 10.35
N GLU A 44 6.56 5.35 11.39
CA GLU A 44 7.12 4.13 11.98
C GLU A 44 7.31 3.04 10.91
N PRO A 45 8.38 2.22 10.98
CA PRO A 45 8.53 1.06 10.12
C PRO A 45 7.30 0.16 10.19
N LEU A 46 6.80 -0.25 9.02
CA LEU A 46 5.55 -1.02 8.91
C LEU A 46 5.56 -2.28 9.78
N ARG A 47 6.69 -2.99 9.79
CA ARG A 47 6.88 -4.18 10.61
C ARG A 47 6.73 -3.88 12.11
N GLU A 48 7.44 -2.87 12.60
CA GLU A 48 7.44 -2.47 14.02
C GLU A 48 6.05 -2.08 14.50
N TYR A 49 5.30 -1.36 13.66
CA TYR A 49 3.92 -0.96 13.94
C TYR A 49 3.00 -2.18 14.22
N PHE A 50 3.01 -3.15 13.32
CA PHE A 50 2.16 -4.34 13.45
C PHE A 50 2.68 -5.32 14.50
N ASP A 51 3.99 -5.48 14.65
CA ASP A 51 4.57 -6.35 15.67
C ASP A 51 4.33 -5.80 17.08
N SER A 52 4.37 -4.48 17.26
CA SER A 52 3.95 -3.81 18.49
C SER A 52 2.47 -4.04 18.79
N ALA A 53 1.60 -4.02 17.77
CA ALA A 53 0.19 -4.39 17.94
C ALA A 53 0.04 -5.86 18.38
N ARG A 54 0.81 -6.79 17.79
CA ARG A 54 0.80 -8.21 18.20
C ARG A 54 1.25 -8.41 19.64
N VAL A 55 2.26 -7.67 20.09
CA VAL A 55 2.67 -7.68 21.51
C VAL A 55 1.54 -7.17 22.41
N ARG A 56 0.88 -6.07 22.06
CA ARG A 56 -0.26 -5.53 22.82
C ARG A 56 -1.41 -6.53 22.96
N TYR A 57 -1.66 -7.35 21.94
CA TYR A 57 -2.70 -8.38 21.99
C TYR A 57 -2.24 -9.71 22.59
N GLY A 58 -1.01 -9.82 23.08
CA GLY A 58 -0.48 -11.06 23.65
C GLY A 58 -0.20 -12.17 22.63
N ILE A 59 -0.18 -11.83 21.34
CA ILE A 59 0.15 -12.74 20.23
C ILE A 59 1.66 -13.00 20.22
N LEU A 60 2.45 -11.95 20.47
CA LEU A 60 3.91 -12.03 20.60
C LEU A 60 4.34 -11.69 22.03
N LYS A 61 5.45 -12.28 22.47
CA LYS A 61 6.09 -11.94 23.76
C LYS A 61 6.90 -10.64 23.69
N SER A 62 7.54 -10.40 22.54
CA SER A 62 8.37 -9.22 22.26
C SER A 62 8.40 -8.95 20.75
N ALA A 63 8.73 -7.71 20.37
CA ALA A 63 8.89 -7.32 18.96
C ALA A 63 10.24 -7.80 18.37
N ASP A 64 11.27 -7.99 19.21
CA ASP A 64 12.66 -8.25 18.78
C ASP A 64 13.03 -9.76 18.70
N GLY A 65 12.08 -10.61 18.34
CA GLY A 65 12.34 -12.06 18.26
C GLY A 65 12.99 -12.49 16.94
N ASP A 66 13.98 -13.38 17.00
CA ASP A 66 14.38 -14.20 15.86
C ASP A 66 13.40 -15.36 15.74
N GLY A 67 12.41 -15.24 14.85
CA GLY A 67 11.30 -16.19 14.66
C GLY A 67 11.73 -17.52 14.01
N ASP A 68 12.88 -18.05 14.40
CA ASP A 68 13.47 -19.27 13.86
C ASP A 68 13.18 -20.47 14.78
N GLY A 69 12.04 -21.09 14.52
CA GLY A 69 11.60 -22.27 15.24
C GLY A 69 10.14 -22.64 14.93
N PRO A 70 9.69 -23.81 15.41
CA PRO A 70 8.28 -24.18 15.39
C PRO A 70 7.47 -23.16 16.21
N VAL A 71 6.42 -22.64 15.60
CA VAL A 71 5.48 -21.70 16.22
C VAL A 71 4.48 -22.48 17.09
N ASP A 72 4.19 -21.96 18.29
CA ASP A 72 3.10 -22.45 19.11
C ASP A 72 1.74 -22.09 18.46
N PRO A 73 0.90 -23.06 18.05
CA PRO A 73 -0.37 -22.77 17.41
C PRO A 73 -1.35 -22.00 18.31
N ALA A 74 -1.14 -21.93 19.62
CA ALA A 74 -1.95 -21.07 20.50
C ALA A 74 -1.72 -19.57 20.22
N THR A 75 -0.56 -19.22 19.66
CA THR A 75 -0.19 -17.82 19.34
C THR A 75 -0.67 -17.38 17.95
N CYS A 76 -1.04 -18.30 17.06
CA CYS A 76 -1.68 -17.94 15.80
C CYS A 76 -3.18 -17.80 16.03
N THR A 77 -3.71 -16.59 15.88
CA THR A 77 -5.10 -16.28 16.20
C THR A 77 -5.83 -15.57 15.06
N LYS A 78 -7.17 -15.56 15.12
CA LYS A 78 -8.02 -14.80 14.20
C LYS A 78 -7.65 -13.32 14.19
N ARG A 79 -7.33 -12.75 15.36
CA ARG A 79 -6.86 -11.37 15.46
C ARG A 79 -5.53 -11.14 14.74
N ASP A 80 -4.58 -12.09 14.81
CA ASP A 80 -3.33 -12.01 14.03
C ASP A 80 -3.60 -11.97 12.52
N VAL A 81 -4.58 -12.74 12.04
CA VAL A 81 -4.99 -12.71 10.62
C VAL A 81 -5.60 -11.37 10.23
N CYS A 82 -6.42 -10.74 11.08
CA CYS A 82 -6.90 -9.37 10.85
C CYS A 82 -5.73 -8.38 10.70
N LEU A 83 -4.71 -8.49 11.58
CA LEU A 83 -3.51 -7.65 11.48
C LEU A 83 -2.72 -7.92 10.19
N LEU A 84 -2.61 -9.18 9.76
CA LEU A 84 -1.96 -9.52 8.49
C LEU A 84 -2.70 -8.94 7.29
N MET A 85 -4.03 -8.99 7.27
CA MET A 85 -4.84 -8.39 6.21
C MET A 85 -4.56 -6.89 6.07
N ARG A 86 -4.51 -6.18 7.21
CA ARG A 86 -4.16 -4.75 7.25
C ARG A 86 -2.71 -4.50 6.85
N GLN A 87 -1.79 -5.33 7.32
CA GLN A 87 -0.38 -5.21 7.01
C GLN A 87 -0.12 -5.38 5.50
N LEU A 88 -0.81 -6.33 4.85
CA LEU A 88 -0.76 -6.49 3.40
C LEU A 88 -1.27 -5.27 2.64
N ASP A 89 -2.34 -4.64 3.14
CA ASP A 89 -2.91 -3.43 2.53
C ASP A 89 -1.92 -2.25 2.57
N MET A 90 -1.30 -2.02 3.74
CA MET A 90 -0.30 -0.97 3.92
C MET A 90 1.03 -1.27 3.21
N ASP A 91 1.46 -2.54 3.18
CA ASP A 91 2.63 -2.96 2.41
C ASP A 91 2.43 -2.72 0.91
N PHE A 92 1.25 -3.08 0.38
CA PHE A 92 0.90 -2.75 -1.00
C PHE A 92 0.99 -1.25 -1.26
N TYR A 93 0.39 -0.43 -0.39
CA TYR A 93 0.44 1.03 -0.53
C TYR A 93 1.90 1.54 -0.58
N ALA A 94 2.74 1.09 0.36
CA ALA A 94 4.14 1.48 0.43
C ALA A 94 4.93 1.08 -0.83
N ARG A 95 4.72 -0.13 -1.34
CA ARG A 95 5.38 -0.64 -2.56
C ARG A 95 4.83 -0.02 -3.84
N ALA A 96 3.52 0.19 -3.94
CA ALA A 96 2.85 0.85 -5.06
C ALA A 96 3.40 2.25 -5.33
N ARG A 97 3.58 3.03 -4.27
CA ARG A 97 4.16 4.39 -4.37
C ARG A 97 5.60 4.40 -4.84
N LYS A 98 6.33 3.31 -4.60
CA LYS A 98 7.72 3.14 -5.03
C LYS A 98 7.84 2.45 -6.40
N GLY A 99 6.73 1.98 -6.97
CA GLY A 99 6.73 1.20 -8.21
C GLY A 99 7.31 -0.21 -8.06
N LEU A 100 7.19 -0.82 -6.87
CA LEU A 100 7.77 -2.11 -6.48
C LEU A 100 6.69 -3.20 -6.31
N LEU A 101 5.73 -3.29 -7.23
CA LEU A 101 4.56 -4.16 -7.08
C LEU A 101 4.77 -5.62 -7.51
N THR A 102 5.77 -5.92 -8.33
CA THR A 102 6.11 -7.31 -8.71
C THR A 102 7.58 -7.63 -8.47
N ASP A 103 7.87 -8.88 -8.13
CA ASP A 103 9.25 -9.35 -7.87
C ASP A 103 10.16 -9.17 -9.10
N SER A 104 9.63 -9.40 -10.31
CA SER A 104 10.35 -9.15 -11.56
C SER A 104 10.68 -7.67 -11.78
N GLU A 105 9.92 -6.75 -11.17
CA GLU A 105 10.15 -5.31 -11.27
C GLU A 105 11.07 -4.76 -10.19
N VAL A 106 11.22 -5.48 -9.07
CA VAL A 106 12.29 -5.23 -8.08
C VAL A 106 13.64 -5.56 -8.70
N ASP A 107 13.73 -6.65 -9.45
CA ASP A 107 14.98 -7.12 -10.06
C ASP A 107 15.28 -6.50 -11.44
N ALA A 108 14.26 -6.00 -12.17
CA ALA A 108 14.45 -5.35 -13.47
C ALA A 108 14.39 -3.83 -13.35
N PRO A 109 15.52 -3.10 -13.56
CA PRO A 109 15.52 -1.64 -13.51
C PRO A 109 14.52 -1.05 -14.51
N PRO A 110 13.94 0.13 -14.23
CA PRO A 110 12.98 0.75 -15.12
C PRO A 110 13.62 1.00 -16.49
N THR A 111 12.89 0.64 -17.55
CA THR A 111 13.31 0.89 -18.93
C THR A 111 13.56 2.38 -19.15
N LEU A 112 14.66 2.71 -19.81
CA LEU A 112 15.07 4.07 -20.13
C LEU A 112 14.91 4.32 -21.62
N SER A 113 14.46 5.53 -21.97
CA SER A 113 14.17 5.94 -23.34
C SER A 113 14.58 7.40 -23.56
N TRP A 114 15.20 7.66 -24.71
CA TRP A 114 15.57 9.01 -25.13
C TRP A 114 14.51 9.56 -26.08
N HIS A 115 13.90 10.69 -25.72
CA HIS A 115 12.84 11.31 -26.51
C HIS A 115 13.30 12.60 -27.14
N GLU A 116 13.14 12.67 -28.46
CA GLU A 116 13.59 13.80 -29.28
C GLU A 116 12.53 14.91 -29.38
N ALA A 117 11.30 14.64 -28.95
CA ALA A 117 10.18 15.57 -29.00
C ALA A 117 9.20 15.29 -27.85
N GLY A 118 8.49 16.32 -27.41
CA GLY A 118 7.48 16.20 -26.35
C GLY A 118 8.07 16.11 -24.95
N ARG A 119 7.26 15.72 -23.97
CA ARG A 119 7.68 15.50 -22.58
C ARG A 119 7.53 14.03 -22.23
N CYS A 120 8.31 13.54 -21.26
CA CYS A 120 8.12 12.18 -20.72
C CYS A 120 6.65 11.91 -20.32
N GLU A 121 5.97 12.93 -19.78
CA GLU A 121 4.58 12.83 -19.32
C GLU A 121 3.56 12.76 -20.46
N ASP A 122 3.93 13.16 -21.69
CA ASP A 122 3.05 13.19 -22.86
C ASP A 122 3.13 11.89 -23.69
N MET A 123 3.97 10.93 -23.27
CA MET A 123 4.20 9.68 -24.00
C MET A 123 3.00 8.74 -23.91
N SER A 124 2.95 7.76 -24.82
CA SER A 124 1.74 7.04 -25.27
C SER A 124 0.79 6.52 -24.18
N ARG A 125 -0.50 6.39 -24.56
CA ARG A 125 -1.55 5.79 -23.70
C ARG A 125 -1.13 4.41 -23.21
N GLY A 126 -1.07 4.25 -21.88
CA GLY A 126 -0.70 3.00 -21.21
C GLY A 126 0.78 2.88 -20.83
N TYR A 127 1.63 3.83 -21.19
CA TYR A 127 3.05 3.85 -20.83
C TYR A 127 3.43 5.21 -20.22
N ARG A 128 3.43 5.30 -18.89
CA ARG A 128 3.86 6.52 -18.19
C ARG A 128 5.37 6.53 -18.07
N GLU A 129 5.97 7.63 -18.46
CA GLU A 129 7.37 7.89 -18.20
C GLU A 129 7.52 9.16 -17.35
N ALA A 130 8.59 9.21 -16.57
CA ALA A 130 8.98 10.37 -15.81
C ALA A 130 10.39 10.80 -16.20
N PRO A 131 10.71 12.11 -16.12
CA PRO A 131 12.06 12.58 -16.34
C PRO A 131 13.01 11.96 -15.32
N VAL A 132 14.17 11.49 -15.77
CA VAL A 132 15.21 10.99 -14.86
C VAL A 132 15.81 12.17 -14.11
N THR A 133 15.74 12.14 -12.78
CA THR A 133 16.29 13.18 -11.89
C THR A 133 17.57 12.75 -11.18
N ASP A 134 17.93 11.47 -11.25
CA ASP A 134 19.18 10.93 -10.71
C ASP A 134 20.37 11.39 -11.57
N THR A 135 21.32 12.05 -10.94
CA THR A 135 22.46 12.66 -11.63
C THR A 135 23.46 11.63 -12.16
N ASP A 136 23.69 10.55 -11.42
CA ASP A 136 24.69 9.54 -11.76
C ASP A 136 24.15 8.67 -12.91
N LYS A 137 22.88 8.28 -12.81
CA LYS A 137 22.18 7.57 -13.87
C LYS A 137 22.07 8.39 -15.15
N CYS A 138 21.77 9.69 -15.04
CA CYS A 138 21.74 10.59 -16.19
C CYS A 138 23.11 10.68 -16.88
N GLN A 139 24.19 10.84 -16.10
CA GLN A 139 25.54 10.91 -16.64
C GLN A 139 25.94 9.61 -17.35
N GLU A 140 25.61 8.46 -16.78
CA GLU A 140 25.89 7.15 -17.37
C GLU A 140 25.21 7.00 -18.74
N GLU A 141 23.90 7.29 -18.80
CA GLU A 141 23.13 7.20 -20.04
C GLU A 141 23.55 8.27 -21.07
N ALA A 142 23.90 9.47 -20.62
CA ALA A 142 24.35 10.53 -21.52
C ALA A 142 25.70 10.18 -22.17
N ARG A 143 26.60 9.47 -21.48
CA ARG A 143 27.84 8.94 -22.08
C ARG A 143 27.55 7.95 -23.20
N LYS A 144 26.53 7.10 -23.04
CA LYS A 144 26.07 6.19 -24.11
C LYS A 144 25.51 6.96 -25.33
N GLN A 145 25.06 8.20 -25.14
CA GLN A 145 24.64 9.12 -26.20
C GLN A 145 25.79 9.99 -26.77
N GLY A 146 27.03 9.76 -26.36
CA GLY A 146 28.21 10.50 -26.83
C GLY A 146 28.52 11.80 -26.08
N ALA A 147 27.98 11.99 -24.87
CA ALA A 147 28.40 13.10 -24.01
C ALA A 147 29.71 12.76 -23.30
N GLU A 148 30.80 13.45 -23.67
CA GLU A 148 32.13 13.25 -23.08
C GLU A 148 32.35 14.09 -21.82
N ASP A 149 31.73 15.27 -21.78
CA ASP A 149 31.88 16.21 -20.67
C ASP A 149 31.09 15.78 -19.42
N LYS A 150 31.54 16.24 -18.25
CA LYS A 150 30.75 16.15 -17.01
C LYS A 150 29.44 16.92 -17.18
N MET A 151 28.36 16.28 -16.79
CA MET A 151 27.00 16.78 -16.85
C MET A 151 26.87 18.07 -16.03
N ARG A 152 26.13 19.03 -16.58
CA ARG A 152 25.91 20.35 -15.98
C ARG A 152 24.53 20.42 -15.35
N VAL A 153 24.46 20.82 -14.08
CA VAL A 153 23.18 21.09 -13.43
C VAL A 153 22.73 22.51 -13.80
N VAL A 154 21.50 22.65 -14.26
CA VAL A 154 20.89 23.92 -14.68
C VAL A 154 19.55 24.13 -14.00
N TRP A 155 19.09 25.39 -14.03
CA TRP A 155 17.81 25.79 -13.43
C TRP A 155 17.06 26.71 -14.40
N LYS A 156 16.55 26.16 -15.52
CA LYS A 156 15.98 26.95 -16.63
C LYS A 156 14.54 26.55 -16.91
N GLN A 157 13.63 27.52 -17.02
CA GLN A 157 12.20 27.28 -17.29
C GLN A 157 11.92 26.87 -18.74
N SER A 158 12.79 27.27 -19.67
CA SER A 158 12.67 26.98 -21.10
C SER A 158 13.23 25.61 -21.50
N LEU A 159 13.74 24.83 -20.56
CA LEU A 159 14.34 23.52 -20.81
C LEU A 159 13.55 22.43 -20.08
N PRO A 160 13.51 21.20 -20.63
CA PRO A 160 12.76 20.10 -20.04
C PRO A 160 13.25 19.79 -18.62
N SER A 161 12.37 19.18 -17.83
CA SER A 161 12.67 18.74 -16.47
C SER A 161 13.64 17.55 -16.47
N GLY A 162 14.54 17.49 -15.48
CA GLY A 162 15.43 16.34 -15.29
C GLY A 162 16.53 16.24 -16.35
N CYS A 163 16.91 15.01 -16.67
CA CYS A 163 18.03 14.67 -17.54
C CYS A 163 17.73 14.94 -19.02
N PHE A 164 18.62 15.67 -19.69
CA PHE A 164 18.55 15.86 -21.14
C PHE A 164 19.95 16.04 -21.74
N VAL A 165 20.07 15.79 -23.04
CA VAL A 165 21.26 16.12 -23.82
C VAL A 165 20.94 17.16 -24.86
N GLU A 166 21.87 18.09 -25.05
CA GLU A 166 21.84 19.06 -26.14
C GLU A 166 22.85 18.61 -27.20
N LYS A 167 22.38 18.41 -28.43
CA LYS A 167 23.22 18.08 -29.58
C LYS A 167 23.34 19.32 -30.47
N SER A 168 24.56 19.85 -30.60
CA SER A 168 24.85 21.02 -31.43
C SER A 168 26.23 20.88 -32.09
N ALA A 169 26.32 21.15 -33.40
CA ALA A 169 27.57 21.17 -34.17
C ALA A 169 28.51 19.95 -33.93
N GLY A 170 27.92 18.74 -33.83
CA GLY A 170 28.67 17.50 -33.59
C GLY A 170 29.08 17.25 -32.13
N LYS A 171 28.77 18.16 -31.21
CA LYS A 171 29.00 18.01 -29.77
C LYS A 171 27.70 17.67 -29.05
N THR A 172 27.77 16.67 -28.16
CA THR A 172 26.69 16.31 -27.23
C THR A 172 27.07 16.77 -25.83
N THR A 173 26.24 17.60 -25.20
CA THR A 173 26.45 18.06 -23.82
C THR A 173 25.30 17.57 -22.95
N ALA A 174 25.63 16.93 -21.82
CA ALA A 174 24.66 16.43 -20.86
C ALA A 174 24.28 17.50 -19.83
N TYR A 175 23.00 17.56 -19.50
CA TYR A 175 22.46 18.49 -18.52
C TYR A 175 21.44 17.82 -17.59
N MET A 176 21.36 18.33 -16.37
CA MET A 176 20.31 18.02 -15.41
C MET A 176 19.57 19.30 -15.05
N ASN A 177 18.30 19.43 -15.45
CA ASN A 177 17.46 20.53 -14.99
C ASN A 177 16.83 20.17 -13.65
N ALA A 178 17.33 20.77 -12.58
CA ALA A 178 16.80 20.54 -11.24
C ALA A 178 15.43 21.21 -11.01
N ARG A 179 15.00 22.08 -11.92
CA ARG A 179 13.69 22.72 -11.87
C ARG A 179 12.64 21.85 -12.57
N LYS A 180 11.47 21.69 -11.95
CA LYS A 180 10.28 21.16 -12.62
C LYS A 180 9.70 22.22 -13.58
N THR A 181 9.57 21.86 -14.84
CA THR A 181 9.12 22.71 -15.96
C THR A 181 8.16 21.95 -16.87
N ASN A 182 7.35 22.69 -17.63
CA ASN A 182 6.48 22.15 -18.69
C ASN A 182 7.09 22.29 -20.08
N ALA A 183 8.41 22.53 -20.18
CA ALA A 183 9.07 22.66 -21.47
C ALA A 183 9.31 21.28 -22.09
N SER A 184 9.12 21.18 -23.40
CA SER A 184 9.27 19.93 -24.16
C SER A 184 10.68 19.77 -24.74
N ALA A 185 11.10 18.52 -24.91
CA ALA A 185 12.18 18.18 -25.83
C ALA A 185 11.80 18.56 -27.26
N GLY A 186 12.80 18.80 -28.10
CA GLY A 186 12.58 19.24 -29.47
C GLY A 186 13.80 19.88 -30.12
N THR A 187 13.64 20.21 -31.40
CA THR A 187 14.64 20.96 -32.15
C THR A 187 14.26 22.44 -32.17
N SER A 188 15.18 23.31 -31.74
CA SER A 188 15.02 24.76 -31.87
C SER A 188 15.90 25.29 -32.99
N TYR A 189 15.31 26.12 -33.85
CA TYR A 189 16.00 26.85 -34.92
C TYR A 189 16.13 28.32 -34.50
N GLY A 190 17.30 28.71 -33.99
CA GLY A 190 17.60 30.12 -33.77
C GLY A 190 17.95 30.79 -35.10
N GLU A 191 17.47 32.01 -35.34
CA GLU A 191 17.86 32.80 -36.52
C GLU A 191 19.39 32.91 -36.60
N GLY A 192 19.97 32.37 -37.68
CA GLY A 192 21.41 32.39 -37.93
C GLY A 192 22.27 31.45 -37.08
N ARG A 193 21.69 30.54 -36.28
CA ARG A 193 22.42 29.54 -35.50
C ARG A 193 22.14 28.12 -35.99
N MET A 194 23.15 27.25 -35.87
CA MET A 194 22.98 25.81 -36.11
C MET A 194 21.83 25.25 -35.24
N PRO A 195 21.02 24.31 -35.76
CA PRO A 195 19.91 23.75 -35.01
C PRO A 195 20.40 23.11 -33.72
N GLN A 196 19.75 23.45 -32.61
CA GLN A 196 20.00 22.83 -31.31
C GLN A 196 18.92 21.78 -31.08
N LYS A 197 19.34 20.52 -30.91
CA LYS A 197 18.42 19.41 -30.63
C LYS A 197 18.51 19.07 -29.15
N VAL A 198 17.41 19.25 -28.43
CA VAL A 198 17.26 18.86 -27.04
C VAL A 198 16.55 17.51 -27.00
N VAL A 199 17.21 16.50 -26.43
CA VAL A 199 16.67 15.15 -26.28
C VAL A 199 16.59 14.83 -24.79
N GLN A 200 15.41 14.48 -24.29
CA GLN A 200 15.17 14.22 -22.87
C GLN A 200 15.30 12.74 -22.57
N LEU A 201 15.92 12.39 -21.43
CA LEU A 201 15.94 11.03 -20.92
C LEU A 201 14.74 10.80 -20.00
N CYS A 202 13.94 9.81 -20.35
CA CYS A 202 12.77 9.41 -19.60
C CYS A 202 12.95 7.99 -19.09
N ALA A 203 12.34 7.70 -17.95
CA ALA A 203 12.28 6.37 -17.35
C ALA A 203 10.83 5.95 -17.19
N MET A 204 10.55 4.67 -17.42
CA MET A 204 9.24 4.11 -17.15
C MET A 204 8.86 4.35 -15.67
N ASN A 205 7.72 5.01 -15.46
CA ASN A 205 7.19 5.29 -14.14
C ASN A 205 6.18 4.21 -13.76
N ARG A 206 6.60 3.29 -12.89
CA ARG A 206 5.76 2.23 -12.31
C ARG A 206 5.03 2.66 -11.03
N SER A 207 5.30 3.87 -10.52
CA SER A 207 4.70 4.33 -9.26
C SER A 207 3.25 4.76 -9.42
N LEU A 208 2.47 4.52 -8.37
CA LEU A 208 1.12 5.05 -8.22
C LEU A 208 1.13 6.32 -7.34
N SER A 209 0.19 7.24 -7.59
CA SER A 209 -0.10 8.33 -6.64
C SER A 209 -0.56 7.78 -5.29
N GLU A 210 -0.64 8.64 -4.26
CA GLU A 210 -1.17 8.24 -2.97
C GLU A 210 -2.63 7.76 -3.07
N GLY A 211 -3.47 8.47 -3.82
CA GLY A 211 -4.86 8.06 -4.05
C GLY A 211 -4.97 6.72 -4.77
N ALA A 212 -4.21 6.52 -5.85
CA ALA A 212 -4.20 5.25 -6.57
C ALA A 212 -3.63 4.11 -5.73
N ALA A 213 -2.51 4.32 -5.05
CA ALA A 213 -1.90 3.31 -4.20
C ALA A 213 -2.86 2.84 -3.09
N ALA A 214 -3.59 3.79 -2.47
CA ALA A 214 -4.56 3.48 -1.43
C ALA A 214 -5.76 2.72 -2.00
N TYR A 215 -6.27 3.14 -3.17
CA TYR A 215 -7.47 2.55 -3.78
C TYR A 215 -7.21 1.19 -4.44
N TYR A 216 -6.10 1.01 -5.16
CA TYR A 216 -5.85 -0.20 -5.97
C TYR A 216 -5.35 -1.40 -5.19
N SER A 217 -5.12 -1.25 -3.88
CA SER A 217 -4.79 -2.40 -3.06
C SER A 217 -5.81 -3.52 -3.23
N PRO A 218 -5.36 -4.75 -3.54
CA PRO A 218 -6.23 -5.90 -3.65
C PRO A 218 -6.69 -6.41 -2.28
N TYR A 219 -6.12 -5.90 -1.19
CA TYR A 219 -6.41 -6.38 0.16
C TYR A 219 -7.57 -5.64 0.84
N LYS A 220 -8.15 -4.64 0.17
CA LYS A 220 -9.43 -4.03 0.54
C LYS A 220 -10.61 -4.82 -0.02
N LEU A 221 -11.76 -4.79 0.68
CA LEU A 221 -12.95 -5.49 0.22
C LEU A 221 -13.66 -4.66 -0.86
N LYS A 222 -13.89 -5.28 -2.02
CA LYS A 222 -14.69 -4.70 -3.09
C LYS A 222 -16.18 -4.86 -2.79
N PRO A 223 -17.05 -3.91 -3.17
CA PRO A 223 -18.49 -4.06 -3.01
C PRO A 223 -19.06 -5.32 -3.66
N SER A 224 -18.52 -5.71 -4.82
CA SER A 224 -18.92 -6.93 -5.53
C SER A 224 -18.56 -8.22 -4.81
N MET A 225 -17.69 -8.15 -3.80
CA MET A 225 -17.22 -9.29 -3.01
C MET A 225 -17.89 -9.35 -1.62
N GLU A 226 -18.79 -8.42 -1.31
CA GLU A 226 -19.62 -8.53 -0.11
C GLU A 226 -20.52 -9.78 -0.20
N GLY A 227 -20.57 -10.56 0.88
CA GLY A 227 -21.19 -11.89 0.92
C GLY A 227 -20.37 -13.00 0.25
N ARG A 228 -19.22 -12.68 -0.34
CA ARG A 228 -18.26 -13.63 -0.95
C ARG A 228 -16.84 -13.34 -0.48
N GLU A 229 -16.70 -12.91 0.77
CA GLU A 229 -15.45 -12.44 1.35
C GLU A 229 -14.36 -13.51 1.31
N ALA A 230 -14.71 -14.80 1.41
CA ALA A 230 -13.79 -15.94 1.27
C ALA A 230 -13.02 -15.96 -0.06
N ALA A 231 -13.61 -15.42 -1.13
CA ALA A 231 -12.99 -15.33 -2.45
C ALA A 231 -12.19 -14.02 -2.65
N SER A 232 -12.14 -13.15 -1.64
CA SER A 232 -11.43 -11.87 -1.70
C SER A 232 -9.92 -12.08 -1.61
N THR A 233 -9.17 -11.30 -2.40
CA THR A 233 -7.71 -11.24 -2.35
C THR A 233 -7.17 -10.74 -1.01
N SER A 234 -8.01 -10.08 -0.19
CA SER A 234 -7.72 -9.78 1.22
C SER A 234 -7.41 -11.03 2.06
N CYS A 235 -7.95 -12.20 1.69
CA CYS A 235 -7.73 -13.48 2.38
C CYS A 235 -6.51 -14.25 1.84
N SER A 236 -5.57 -13.58 1.16
CA SER A 236 -4.45 -14.24 0.48
C SER A 236 -3.40 -14.77 1.47
N PHE A 237 -3.56 -16.04 1.89
CA PHE A 237 -2.59 -16.74 2.73
C PHE A 237 -1.20 -16.87 2.07
N GLY A 238 -1.12 -16.89 0.73
CA GLY A 238 0.14 -16.88 0.01
C GLY A 238 0.94 -15.58 0.24
N MET A 239 0.25 -14.44 0.21
CA MET A 239 0.88 -13.14 0.47
C MET A 239 1.18 -12.91 1.94
N MET A 240 0.36 -13.45 2.86
CA MET A 240 0.68 -13.47 4.28
C MET A 240 1.98 -14.27 4.55
N ALA A 241 2.13 -15.45 3.93
CA ALA A 241 3.36 -16.23 4.02
C ALA A 241 4.57 -15.47 3.43
N TYR A 242 4.35 -14.73 2.34
CA TYR A 242 5.39 -13.93 1.68
C TYR A 242 5.93 -12.82 2.60
N LEU A 243 5.09 -12.12 3.36
CA LEU A 243 5.55 -11.15 4.36
C LEU A 243 6.53 -11.79 5.37
N SER A 244 6.26 -13.03 5.80
CA SER A 244 7.15 -13.74 6.72
C SER A 244 8.47 -14.15 6.05
N GLN A 245 8.43 -14.56 4.78
CA GLN A 245 9.65 -14.89 4.02
C GLN A 245 10.56 -13.68 3.83
N LEU A 246 9.99 -12.50 3.61
CA LEU A 246 10.73 -11.24 3.54
C LEU A 246 11.20 -10.71 4.90
N ARG A 247 10.80 -11.34 6.00
CA ARG A 247 11.01 -10.84 7.38
C ARG A 247 10.39 -9.46 7.62
N GLU A 248 9.29 -9.17 6.93
CA GLU A 248 8.49 -7.95 7.08
C GLU A 248 7.39 -8.10 8.15
N THR A 249 7.23 -9.31 8.72
CA THR A 249 6.28 -9.57 9.81
C THR A 249 6.80 -10.65 10.75
N MET A 250 6.53 -10.50 12.05
CA MET A 250 6.76 -11.54 13.06
C MET A 250 5.50 -12.36 13.38
N SER A 251 4.44 -12.22 12.59
CA SER A 251 3.18 -12.97 12.77
C SER A 251 3.40 -14.49 12.90
N PRO A 252 2.93 -15.09 14.00
CA PRO A 252 2.86 -16.54 14.16
C PRO A 252 2.11 -17.23 13.02
N CYS A 253 0.96 -16.69 12.61
CA CYS A 253 0.19 -17.26 11.51
C CYS A 253 0.96 -17.21 10.19
N ALA A 254 1.57 -16.07 9.86
CA ALA A 254 2.37 -15.94 8.64
C ALA A 254 3.53 -16.94 8.59
N LYS A 255 4.22 -17.15 9.72
CA LYS A 255 5.31 -18.13 9.82
C LYS A 255 4.81 -19.56 9.61
N ILE A 256 3.69 -19.96 10.20
CA ILE A 256 3.08 -21.30 9.97
C ILE A 256 2.77 -21.51 8.49
N LEU A 257 2.27 -20.48 7.79
CA LEU A 257 1.97 -20.57 6.36
C LEU A 257 3.23 -20.81 5.49
N THR A 258 4.43 -20.51 5.99
CA THR A 258 5.70 -20.79 5.29
C THR A 258 6.14 -22.25 5.35
N TYR A 259 5.56 -23.07 6.23
CA TYR A 259 5.95 -24.48 6.36
C TYR A 259 5.84 -25.22 5.02
N ARG A 260 6.85 -26.03 4.70
CA ARG A 260 6.92 -26.77 3.44
C ARG A 260 6.70 -28.26 3.72
N PRO A 261 5.81 -28.93 2.98
CA PRO A 261 5.73 -30.38 3.04
C PRO A 261 7.04 -30.98 2.52
N ASP A 262 7.52 -32.03 3.18
CA ASP A 262 8.64 -32.81 2.68
C ASP A 262 8.17 -33.63 1.47
N PRO A 263 8.86 -33.59 0.32
CA PRO A 263 8.48 -34.38 -0.85
C PRO A 263 8.36 -35.89 -0.59
N ARG A 264 9.00 -36.40 0.46
CA ARG A 264 8.90 -37.81 0.90
C ARG A 264 7.54 -38.16 1.50
N PHE A 265 6.80 -37.16 1.99
CA PHE A 265 5.51 -37.36 2.64
C PHE A 265 4.45 -36.49 1.95
N PRO A 266 3.72 -37.05 0.98
CA PRO A 266 2.65 -36.33 0.27
C PRO A 266 1.53 -35.85 1.20
N SER A 267 1.35 -36.49 2.36
CA SER A 267 0.38 -36.11 3.39
C SER A 267 0.93 -36.28 4.81
N ALA A 268 0.25 -35.65 5.78
CA ALA A 268 0.54 -35.84 7.20
C ALA A 268 0.31 -37.31 7.63
N SER A 269 -0.67 -38.00 7.05
CA SER A 269 -0.93 -39.43 7.30
C SER A 269 0.26 -40.29 6.88
N ASP A 270 0.82 -40.06 5.68
CA ASP A 270 1.98 -40.80 5.18
C ASP A 270 3.21 -40.59 6.07
N ALA A 271 3.37 -39.37 6.61
CA ALA A 271 4.41 -39.07 7.59
C ALA A 271 4.18 -39.84 8.91
N LEU A 272 2.95 -39.88 9.43
CA LEU A 272 2.64 -40.62 10.66
C LEU A 272 2.87 -42.13 10.51
N GLU A 273 2.45 -42.73 9.40
CA GLU A 273 2.73 -44.15 9.09
C GLU A 273 4.24 -44.42 8.97
N ALA A 274 4.99 -43.50 8.37
CA ALA A 274 6.44 -43.61 8.32
C ALA A 274 7.08 -43.50 9.71
N ALA A 275 6.55 -42.63 10.59
CA ALA A 275 7.01 -42.52 11.96
C ALA A 275 6.76 -43.81 12.76
N GLU A 276 5.60 -44.44 12.60
CA GLU A 276 5.29 -45.73 13.24
C GLU A 276 6.24 -46.84 12.78
N ARG A 277 6.57 -46.90 11.49
CA ARG A 277 7.57 -47.85 10.97
C ARG A 277 8.95 -47.61 11.59
N LEU A 278 9.38 -46.36 11.74
CA LEU A 278 10.66 -46.04 12.37
C LEU A 278 10.70 -46.43 13.85
N GLU A 279 9.59 -46.30 14.57
CA GLU A 279 9.52 -46.77 15.97
C GLU A 279 9.65 -48.28 16.08
N THR A 280 8.98 -49.03 15.20
CA THR A 280 9.09 -50.50 15.21
C THR A 280 10.50 -50.99 14.85
N GLN A 281 11.30 -50.15 14.19
CA GLN A 281 12.72 -50.40 13.86
C GLN A 281 13.69 -49.95 14.98
N GLY A 282 13.19 -49.38 16.08
CA GLY A 282 14.02 -48.86 17.17
C GLY A 282 14.59 -47.46 16.95
N GLU A 283 14.16 -46.76 15.89
CA GLU A 283 14.63 -45.42 15.53
C GLU A 283 13.74 -44.31 16.14
N ALA A 284 13.55 -44.33 17.45
CA ALA A 284 12.62 -43.43 18.15
C ALA A 284 12.91 -41.92 17.89
N GLY A 285 14.19 -41.55 17.76
CA GLY A 285 14.58 -40.16 17.44
C GLY A 285 14.14 -39.71 16.05
N ALA A 286 14.25 -40.60 15.05
CA ALA A 286 13.82 -40.34 13.69
C ALA A 286 12.28 -40.29 13.61
N ALA A 287 11.59 -41.22 14.28
CA ALA A 287 10.14 -41.22 14.38
C ALA A 287 9.59 -39.91 14.99
N ALA A 288 10.19 -39.44 16.09
CA ALA A 288 9.79 -38.17 16.71
C ALA A 288 9.99 -36.96 15.77
N ALA A 289 11.05 -36.96 14.96
CA ALA A 289 11.27 -35.91 13.96
C ALA A 289 10.21 -35.94 12.86
N VAL A 290 9.83 -37.12 12.37
CA VAL A 290 8.77 -37.28 11.36
C VAL A 290 7.41 -36.87 11.92
N ARG A 291 7.08 -37.20 13.18
CA ARG A 291 5.83 -36.72 13.82
C ARG A 291 5.78 -35.21 13.96
N ARG A 292 6.89 -34.58 14.36
CA ARG A 292 6.98 -33.11 14.39
C ARG A 292 6.74 -32.51 13.00
N HIS A 293 7.30 -33.11 11.96
CA HIS A 293 7.05 -32.66 10.59
C HIS A 293 5.58 -32.81 10.20
N ALA A 294 4.97 -33.98 10.46
CA ALA A 294 3.55 -34.23 10.20
C ALA A 294 2.66 -33.16 10.88
N GLU A 295 2.97 -32.80 12.13
CA GLU A 295 2.24 -31.77 12.85
C GLU A 295 2.40 -30.38 12.23
N THR A 296 3.61 -29.98 11.80
CA THR A 296 3.79 -28.69 11.10
C THR A 296 2.99 -28.63 9.79
N VAL A 297 2.93 -29.73 9.04
CA VAL A 297 2.13 -29.82 7.80
C VAL A 297 0.63 -29.75 8.12
N ARG A 298 0.17 -30.45 9.17
CA ARG A 298 -1.21 -30.38 9.66
C ARG A 298 -1.61 -28.97 10.07
N GLN A 299 -0.76 -28.29 10.85
CA GLN A 299 -0.97 -26.91 11.29
C GLN A 299 -1.17 -25.97 10.11
N LYS A 300 -0.31 -26.04 9.10
CA LYS A 300 -0.46 -25.24 7.88
C LYS A 300 -1.77 -25.53 7.16
N GLY A 301 -2.11 -26.81 6.99
CA GLY A 301 -3.34 -27.21 6.31
C GLY A 301 -4.60 -26.69 6.97
N VAL A 302 -4.72 -26.92 8.28
CA VAL A 302 -5.84 -26.42 9.09
C VAL A 302 -5.88 -24.89 9.08
N LEU A 303 -4.73 -24.23 9.16
CA LEU A 303 -4.67 -22.76 9.12
C LEU A 303 -5.16 -22.20 7.77
N VAL A 304 -4.73 -22.77 6.64
CA VAL A 304 -5.19 -22.33 5.31
C VAL A 304 -6.70 -22.47 5.17
N ASP A 305 -7.25 -23.62 5.56
CA ASP A 305 -8.71 -23.85 5.55
C ASP A 305 -9.43 -22.86 6.47
N THR A 306 -8.91 -22.67 7.69
CA THR A 306 -9.51 -21.77 8.69
C THR A 306 -9.50 -20.32 8.20
N ILE A 307 -8.40 -19.85 7.61
CA ILE A 307 -8.30 -18.49 7.05
C ILE A 307 -9.31 -18.31 5.92
N ALA A 308 -9.32 -19.22 4.95
CA ALA A 308 -10.13 -19.10 3.74
C ALA A 308 -11.63 -19.16 4.04
N ASN A 309 -12.04 -20.09 4.90
CA ASN A 309 -13.44 -20.42 5.08
C ASN A 309 -14.08 -19.79 6.31
N ARG A 310 -13.29 -19.27 7.27
CA ARG A 310 -13.83 -18.71 8.52
C ARG A 310 -13.20 -17.38 8.91
N TRP A 311 -11.93 -17.38 9.31
CA TRP A 311 -11.32 -16.21 9.96
C TRP A 311 -11.34 -14.94 9.09
N CYS A 312 -11.03 -15.04 7.80
CA CYS A 312 -11.06 -13.87 6.93
C CYS A 312 -12.50 -13.38 6.64
N PRO A 313 -13.45 -14.23 6.21
CA PRO A 313 -14.85 -13.83 6.07
C PRO A 313 -15.46 -13.24 7.35
N ASP A 314 -15.20 -13.86 8.50
CA ASP A 314 -15.71 -13.42 9.80
C ASP A 314 -15.11 -12.06 10.18
N THR A 315 -13.83 -11.82 9.87
CA THR A 315 -13.18 -10.51 10.09
C THR A 315 -13.90 -9.39 9.35
N TRP A 316 -14.23 -9.60 8.08
CA TRP A 316 -15.00 -8.62 7.31
C TRP A 316 -16.43 -8.47 7.82
N THR A 317 -17.06 -9.57 8.21
CA THR A 317 -18.43 -9.55 8.73
C THR A 317 -18.52 -8.75 10.02
N GLU A 318 -17.61 -8.99 10.96
CA GLU A 318 -17.53 -8.28 12.24
C GLU A 318 -17.12 -6.81 12.07
N ALA A 319 -16.15 -6.52 11.20
CA ALA A 319 -15.72 -5.15 10.92
C ALA A 319 -16.83 -4.31 10.26
N LYS A 320 -17.70 -4.92 9.44
CA LYS A 320 -18.87 -4.24 8.88
C LYS A 320 -20.00 -4.07 9.90
N ALA A 321 -20.17 -5.02 10.81
CA ALA A 321 -21.19 -4.95 11.85
C ALA A 321 -20.85 -3.98 12.98
N THR A 322 -19.56 -3.73 13.21
CA THR A 322 -19.06 -2.87 14.28
C THR A 322 -18.88 -1.44 13.79
N ALA A 323 -19.58 -0.49 14.43
CA ALA A 323 -19.49 0.93 14.07
C ALA A 323 -18.04 1.44 14.23
N GLY A 324 -17.51 2.06 13.18
CA GLY A 324 -16.15 2.61 13.16
C GLY A 324 -15.04 1.57 12.98
N ALA A 325 -15.35 0.27 12.90
CA ALA A 325 -14.37 -0.79 12.66
C ALA A 325 -14.06 -1.03 11.17
N SER A 326 -14.72 -0.31 10.27
CA SER A 326 -14.39 -0.26 8.85
C SER A 326 -14.73 1.12 8.30
N CYS A 327 -14.14 1.45 7.17
CA CYS A 327 -14.33 2.74 6.53
C CYS A 327 -14.34 2.60 5.00
N LYS A 328 -14.86 3.63 4.35
CA LYS A 328 -14.98 3.73 2.89
C LYS A 328 -13.67 4.26 2.30
N ALA A 329 -13.12 3.53 1.34
CA ALA A 329 -11.94 3.93 0.57
C ALA A 329 -12.37 4.30 -0.85
N PRO A 330 -12.83 5.54 -1.09
CA PRO A 330 -13.12 6.02 -2.44
C PRO A 330 -11.83 6.12 -3.29
N ARG A 331 -12.00 6.23 -4.61
CA ARG A 331 -10.88 6.39 -5.56
C ARG A 331 -10.03 7.64 -5.29
N VAL A 332 -10.70 8.71 -4.85
CA VAL A 332 -10.08 9.98 -4.48
C VAL A 332 -10.30 10.17 -2.99
N MET A 333 -9.28 9.83 -2.21
CA MET A 333 -9.28 9.99 -0.76
C MET A 333 -9.15 11.46 -0.40
N ALA A 334 -9.92 11.96 0.57
CA ALA A 334 -9.92 13.39 0.94
C ALA A 334 -8.55 13.91 1.41
N TRP A 335 -7.76 13.04 2.04
CA TRP A 335 -6.44 13.39 2.59
C TRP A 335 -5.30 13.40 1.56
N THR A 336 -5.52 12.89 0.33
CA THR A 336 -4.49 12.91 -0.72
C THR A 336 -4.49 14.23 -1.47
N GLU A 337 -3.42 14.50 -2.22
CA GLU A 337 -3.32 15.70 -3.05
C GLU A 337 -4.44 15.80 -4.10
N GLU A 338 -4.86 14.66 -4.67
CA GLU A 338 -6.01 14.59 -5.58
C GLU A 338 -7.31 14.98 -4.85
N GLY A 339 -7.48 14.52 -3.60
CA GLY A 339 -8.61 14.86 -2.75
C GLY A 339 -8.68 16.34 -2.41
N LYS A 340 -7.55 16.93 -1.98
CA LYS A 340 -7.44 18.36 -1.70
C LYS A 340 -7.76 19.20 -2.94
N ARG A 341 -7.20 18.83 -4.09
CA ARG A 341 -7.48 19.51 -5.37
C ARG A 341 -8.96 19.41 -5.76
N MET A 342 -9.59 18.26 -5.53
CA MET A 342 -11.04 18.10 -5.75
C MET A 342 -11.88 18.96 -4.80
N ALA A 343 -11.50 19.04 -3.53
CA ALA A 343 -12.18 19.91 -2.56
C ALA A 343 -12.07 21.40 -2.96
N GLU A 344 -10.89 21.86 -3.36
CA GLU A 344 -10.68 23.22 -3.86
C GLU A 344 -11.54 23.53 -5.09
N LEU A 345 -11.69 22.57 -6.01
CA LEU A 345 -12.52 22.72 -7.21
C LEU A 345 -13.99 22.86 -6.87
N ARG A 346 -14.49 22.02 -5.96
CA ARG A 346 -15.88 22.10 -5.47
C ARG A 346 -16.14 23.42 -4.76
N ALA A 347 -15.20 23.90 -3.94
CA ALA A 347 -15.30 25.20 -3.27
C ALA A 347 -15.38 26.37 -4.28
N LYS A 348 -14.59 26.32 -5.36
CA LYS A 348 -14.62 27.33 -6.43
C LYS A 348 -15.91 27.30 -7.24
N GLN A 349 -16.54 26.13 -7.42
CA GLN A 349 -17.84 26.01 -8.09
C GLN A 349 -19.02 26.45 -7.19
N GLY A 350 -18.93 26.20 -5.87
CA GLY A 350 -19.95 26.59 -4.89
C GLY A 350 -19.98 28.09 -4.54
N GLY A 351 -18.93 28.85 -4.84
CA GLY A 351 -18.85 30.30 -4.61
C GLY A 351 -19.56 31.16 -5.66
N GLY A 352 -20.12 30.57 -6.71
CA GLY A 352 -20.70 31.27 -7.87
C GLY A 352 -22.13 31.75 -7.72
N ASN A 353 -22.64 32.03 -6.50
CA ASN A 353 -23.99 32.57 -6.35
C ASN A 353 -24.13 33.57 -5.19
N ARG A 354 -23.75 34.83 -5.45
CA ARG A 354 -24.39 36.04 -4.90
C ARG A 354 -23.88 37.27 -5.66
N GLY A 355 -24.75 37.85 -6.51
CA GLY A 355 -24.59 39.20 -7.02
C GLY A 355 -24.80 39.33 -8.53
N GLY A 356 -26.06 39.47 -8.95
CA GLY A 356 -26.38 39.99 -10.28
C GLY A 356 -25.87 41.42 -10.45
N GLY A 357 -25.37 41.75 -11.64
CA GLY A 357 -24.89 43.10 -11.93
C GLY A 357 -24.12 43.20 -13.24
N ARG A 358 -24.85 43.33 -14.33
CA ARG A 358 -24.35 43.63 -15.67
C ARG A 358 -23.69 45.02 -15.69
N LYS A 359 -22.39 45.14 -16.01
CA LYS A 359 -21.79 46.23 -16.82
C LYS A 359 -20.29 45.97 -17.04
N GLY A 360 -19.85 46.12 -18.28
CA GLY A 360 -18.49 45.79 -18.72
C GLY A 360 -17.44 46.85 -18.40
N SER A 361 -16.18 46.46 -18.54
CA SER A 361 -15.14 47.24 -19.20
C SER A 361 -13.96 46.32 -19.49
N ALA A 362 -13.28 46.61 -20.60
CA ALA A 362 -12.05 45.99 -21.03
C ALA A 362 -10.88 46.36 -20.09
N ASP A 363 -9.80 45.60 -20.27
CA ASP A 363 -8.42 45.83 -19.82
C ASP A 363 -8.11 45.53 -18.34
N GLY A 364 -7.34 44.46 -18.14
CA GLY A 364 -6.73 44.14 -16.87
C GLY A 364 -5.97 42.82 -16.91
N LEU A 365 -4.67 42.91 -17.18
CA LEU A 365 -3.67 41.86 -16.98
C LEU A 365 -3.90 41.15 -15.64
N GLY A 366 -4.37 39.91 -15.69
CA GLY A 366 -4.55 39.05 -14.52
C GLY A 366 -4.00 37.67 -14.83
N PHE A 367 -2.99 37.25 -14.07
CA PHE A 367 -2.45 35.88 -14.08
C PHE A 367 -3.60 34.87 -13.92
N GLY A 368 -4.04 34.28 -15.04
CA GLY A 368 -5.01 33.21 -15.05
C GLY A 368 -4.36 31.93 -14.56
N GLY A 369 -4.59 31.58 -13.29
CA GLY A 369 -4.49 30.19 -12.87
C GLY A 369 -5.41 29.34 -13.77
N PRO A 370 -5.07 28.06 -14.02
CA PRO A 370 -5.87 27.19 -14.88
C PRO A 370 -7.34 27.19 -14.43
N GLY A 371 -8.26 27.30 -15.39
CA GLY A 371 -9.69 27.32 -15.10
C GLY A 371 -10.16 26.03 -14.44
N SER A 372 -11.32 26.04 -13.77
CA SER A 372 -11.88 24.84 -13.15
C SER A 372 -12.06 23.67 -14.14
N ALA A 373 -12.35 23.98 -15.42
CA ALA A 373 -12.41 23.00 -16.50
C ALA A 373 -11.04 22.39 -16.84
N ASP A 374 -9.98 23.19 -16.89
CA ASP A 374 -8.61 22.72 -17.16
C ASP A 374 -8.05 21.89 -16.00
N LEU A 375 -8.44 22.24 -14.77
CA LEU A 375 -8.04 21.51 -13.58
C LEU A 375 -8.75 20.15 -13.48
N LEU A 376 -10.04 20.07 -13.88
CA LEU A 376 -10.82 18.83 -13.94
C LEU A 376 -10.35 17.90 -15.06
N SER A 377 -10.09 18.43 -16.25
CA SER A 377 -9.55 17.65 -17.38
C SER A 377 -8.15 17.10 -17.06
N GLY A 378 -7.32 17.88 -16.36
CA GLY A 378 -6.02 17.42 -15.88
C GLY A 378 -6.11 16.32 -14.82
N LEU A 379 -7.14 16.35 -13.95
CA LEU A 379 -7.38 15.29 -12.98
C LEU A 379 -7.92 14.02 -13.67
N ASP A 380 -8.82 14.15 -14.65
CA ASP A 380 -9.34 13.00 -15.41
C ASP A 380 -8.25 12.31 -16.21
N ALA A 381 -7.35 13.07 -16.83
CA ALA A 381 -6.17 12.52 -17.50
C ALA A 381 -5.24 11.78 -16.52
N LEU A 382 -5.09 12.29 -15.30
CA LEU A 382 -4.32 11.64 -14.24
C LEU A 382 -5.01 10.34 -13.79
N LEU A 383 -6.30 10.37 -13.49
CA LEU A 383 -7.04 9.18 -13.05
C LEU A 383 -7.08 8.12 -14.17
N ALA A 384 -7.42 8.50 -15.40
CA ALA A 384 -7.45 7.57 -16.54
C ALA A 384 -6.09 6.93 -16.82
N GLY A 385 -4.98 7.66 -16.67
CA GLY A 385 -3.65 7.10 -16.83
C GLY A 385 -3.23 6.17 -15.68
N GLU A 386 -3.76 6.36 -14.47
CA GLU A 386 -3.56 5.43 -13.35
C GLU A 386 -4.40 4.17 -13.52
N ASP A 387 -5.64 4.32 -13.98
CA ASP A 387 -6.52 3.21 -14.31
C ASP A 387 -5.89 2.31 -15.38
N ALA A 388 -5.33 2.91 -16.44
CA ALA A 388 -4.58 2.20 -17.49
C ALA A 388 -3.40 1.38 -16.92
N LEU A 389 -2.68 1.92 -15.92
CA LEU A 389 -1.56 1.23 -15.28
C LEU A 389 -2.05 0.12 -14.33
N ALA A 390 -3.14 0.37 -13.61
CA ALA A 390 -3.78 -0.62 -12.76
C ALA A 390 -4.30 -1.84 -13.55
N VAL A 391 -4.67 -1.69 -14.83
CA VAL A 391 -5.01 -2.82 -15.71
C VAL A 391 -3.81 -3.74 -15.94
N GLY A 392 -2.61 -3.17 -16.08
CA GLY A 392 -1.36 -3.89 -16.28
C GLY A 392 -0.86 -4.62 -15.02
N LEU A 393 -1.26 -4.12 -13.84
CA LEU A 393 -1.04 -4.80 -12.56
C LEU A 393 -2.03 -5.98 -12.47
N ARG A 394 -1.54 -7.21 -12.75
CA ARG A 394 -2.33 -8.45 -12.67
C ARG A 394 -3.24 -8.46 -11.43
N GLY A 395 -4.56 -8.46 -11.64
CA GLY A 395 -5.57 -8.63 -10.58
C GLY A 395 -6.61 -7.51 -10.44
N SER A 396 -6.48 -6.38 -11.13
CA SER A 396 -7.52 -5.34 -11.08
C SER A 396 -8.63 -5.58 -12.12
N GLY A 397 -9.64 -6.36 -11.75
CA GLY A 397 -10.88 -6.49 -12.53
C GLY A 397 -11.76 -5.22 -12.54
N ASP A 398 -11.28 -4.09 -12.02
CA ASP A 398 -12.04 -2.84 -11.87
C ASP A 398 -11.85 -1.90 -13.08
N ALA A 399 -11.13 -2.36 -14.10
CA ALA A 399 -10.66 -1.56 -15.23
C ALA A 399 -11.59 -1.51 -16.44
N THR A 400 -12.63 -2.34 -16.48
CA THR A 400 -13.56 -2.40 -17.61
C THR A 400 -14.87 -1.78 -17.20
N ASP A 401 -15.01 -0.48 -17.46
CA ASP A 401 -16.22 0.12 -18.01
C ASP A 401 -15.96 1.61 -18.19
N GLY A 402 -16.29 2.14 -19.37
CA GLY A 402 -16.08 3.53 -19.77
C GLY A 402 -16.97 4.55 -19.04
N SER A 403 -17.28 4.32 -17.77
CA SER A 403 -17.90 5.31 -16.88
C SER A 403 -16.83 6.30 -16.38
N ASP A 404 -17.29 7.46 -15.89
CA ASP A 404 -16.44 8.49 -15.30
C ASP A 404 -15.40 7.85 -14.36
N SER A 405 -14.10 8.07 -14.61
CA SER A 405 -13.00 7.52 -13.80
C SER A 405 -13.13 7.86 -12.30
N ARG A 406 -13.98 8.82 -11.96
CA ARG A 406 -14.34 9.25 -10.61
C ARG A 406 -15.45 8.41 -9.95
N GLU A 407 -16.23 7.65 -10.71
CA GLU A 407 -17.38 6.83 -10.25
C GLU A 407 -17.01 5.36 -10.00
N LYS A 408 -15.73 5.09 -9.70
CA LYS A 408 -15.29 3.74 -9.33
C LYS A 408 -15.92 3.30 -8.00
N PRO A 409 -16.24 2.00 -7.83
CA PRO A 409 -16.91 1.50 -6.64
C PRO A 409 -16.08 1.76 -5.38
N VAL A 410 -16.72 2.33 -4.37
CA VAL A 410 -16.09 2.62 -3.08
C VAL A 410 -15.73 1.31 -2.38
N LYS A 411 -14.45 1.10 -2.08
CA LYS A 411 -13.99 -0.11 -1.37
C LYS A 411 -14.19 0.03 0.14
N ILE A 412 -14.15 -1.08 0.85
CA ILE A 412 -14.17 -1.10 2.32
C ILE A 412 -12.77 -1.48 2.81
N ALA A 413 -12.21 -0.68 3.72
CA ALA A 413 -10.92 -0.93 4.34
C ALA A 413 -11.08 -1.23 5.83
N LEU A 414 -10.12 -2.01 6.35
CA LEU A 414 -9.95 -2.26 7.79
C LEU A 414 -9.05 -1.18 8.40
N ASN A 415 -9.41 -0.72 9.60
CA ASN A 415 -8.66 0.26 10.39
C ASN A 415 -8.20 -0.37 11.73
N ASP A 416 -7.64 0.43 12.65
CA ASP A 416 -7.15 -0.10 13.93
C ASP A 416 -8.26 -0.74 14.78
N ALA A 417 -9.43 -0.11 14.81
CA ALA A 417 -10.58 -0.61 15.54
C ALA A 417 -11.08 -1.97 15.01
N SER A 418 -10.83 -2.31 13.73
CA SER A 418 -11.21 -3.60 13.14
C SER A 418 -10.71 -4.79 13.95
N CYS A 419 -9.42 -4.77 14.32
CA CYS A 419 -8.79 -5.93 14.95
C CYS A 419 -8.91 -5.88 16.48
N GLU A 420 -9.10 -4.71 17.06
CA GLU A 420 -9.33 -4.53 18.50
C GLU A 420 -10.67 -5.14 18.93
N ALA A 421 -11.74 -4.89 18.17
CA ALA A 421 -13.09 -5.35 18.48
C ALA A 421 -13.35 -6.83 18.16
N LEU A 422 -12.42 -7.48 17.47
CA LEU A 422 -12.59 -8.85 16.97
C LEU A 422 -12.60 -9.87 18.11
N GLY A 423 -13.60 -10.77 18.09
CA GLY A 423 -13.58 -11.95 18.94
C GLY A 423 -12.42 -12.87 18.53
N ASP A 424 -11.58 -13.26 19.49
CA ASP A 424 -10.37 -14.01 19.17
C ASP A 424 -10.56 -15.53 19.26
N GLU A 425 -9.93 -16.25 18.34
CA GLU A 425 -9.93 -17.70 18.26
C GLU A 425 -8.52 -18.16 17.90
N THR A 426 -8.02 -19.21 18.55
CA THR A 426 -6.65 -19.72 18.33
C THR A 426 -6.64 -20.85 17.31
N LEU A 427 -5.50 -21.06 16.63
CA LEU A 427 -5.31 -22.23 15.78
C LEU A 427 -5.30 -23.52 16.63
N ALA A 428 -4.77 -23.46 17.87
CA ALA A 428 -4.80 -24.59 18.80
C ALA A 428 -6.22 -25.13 19.05
N SER A 429 -7.22 -24.26 19.25
CA SER A 429 -8.61 -24.69 19.43
C SER A 429 -9.20 -25.33 18.17
N ARG A 430 -8.76 -24.91 16.98
CA ARG A 430 -9.16 -25.54 15.70
C ARG A 430 -8.52 -26.90 15.49
N LEU A 431 -7.24 -27.02 15.84
CA LEU A 431 -6.50 -28.28 15.72
C LEU A 431 -7.06 -29.40 16.58
N GLY A 432 -7.70 -29.08 17.71
CA GLY A 432 -8.38 -30.05 18.57
C GLY A 432 -9.67 -30.66 17.96
N GLY A 433 -10.23 -30.03 16.92
CA GLY A 433 -11.43 -30.52 16.20
C GLY A 433 -11.23 -30.72 14.70
N GLY A 434 -10.01 -30.55 14.19
CA GLY A 434 -9.67 -30.68 12.77
C GLY A 434 -9.31 -32.12 12.38
N PRO A 435 -9.47 -32.50 11.10
CA PRO A 435 -9.06 -33.82 10.63
C PRO A 435 -7.54 -33.97 10.71
N ASP A 436 -7.07 -35.15 11.13
CA ASP A 436 -5.64 -35.52 11.09
C ASP A 436 -5.13 -35.68 9.65
N ALA A 437 -6.04 -35.99 8.73
CA ALA A 437 -5.78 -36.06 7.31
C ALA A 437 -5.87 -34.66 6.68
N HIS A 438 -4.74 -34.20 6.14
CA HIS A 438 -4.64 -32.97 5.38
C HIS A 438 -5.68 -33.00 4.22
N PRO A 439 -6.46 -31.91 3.97
CA PRO A 439 -7.27 -31.79 2.76
C PRO A 439 -6.42 -32.11 1.52
N SER A 440 -6.94 -32.85 0.56
CA SER A 440 -6.24 -33.26 -0.67
C SER A 440 -5.74 -32.11 -1.56
N PHE A 441 -5.92 -30.86 -1.12
CA PHE A 441 -5.54 -29.60 -1.76
C PHE A 441 -4.06 -29.48 -2.17
N TRP A 442 -3.18 -30.38 -1.69
CA TRP A 442 -1.75 -30.41 -2.03
C TRP A 442 -1.32 -31.64 -2.83
N LYS A 443 -2.25 -32.49 -3.27
CA LYS A 443 -1.95 -33.43 -4.37
C LYS A 443 -1.72 -32.58 -5.62
N LYS A 444 -0.47 -32.55 -6.09
CA LYS A 444 -0.06 -31.88 -7.33
C LYS A 444 -0.91 -32.30 -8.52
#